data_AF-A0A349LNF3-F1
#
_entry.id   AF-A0A349LNF3-F1
#
_cell.length_a   1.000
_cell.length_b   1.000
_cell.length_c   1.000
_cell.angle_alpha   90.00
_cell.angle_beta   90.00
_cell.angle_gamma   90.00
#
_symmetry.space_group_name_H-M   'P 1'
#
loop_
_entity.id
_entity.type
_entity.pdbx_description
1 polymer ?
#
loop_
_entity_poly.entity_id
_entity_poly.type
_entity_poly.pdbx_seq_one_letter_code
_entity_poly.pdbx_strand_id
1 'polypeptide(L)' 'MVLTVVEKPMLELVMQHAKQHQSLAAQYLGINRNTLHKKLVEHQLLNKDSALS' A
#
# COMPACT_ATOMS: atom_id res chain seq x y z
N MET A 1 -13.18 -3.36 12.03
CA MET A 1 -14.44 -2.75 11.49
C MET A 1 -14.39 -2.87 9.97
N VAL A 2 -15.51 -3.03 9.25
CA VAL A 2 -15.56 -3.43 7.81
C VAL A 2 -14.59 -2.67 6.89
N LEU A 3 -14.33 -1.39 7.15
CA LEU A 3 -13.41 -0.56 6.35
C LEU A 3 -11.99 -1.14 6.27
N THR A 4 -11.43 -1.68 7.35
CA THR A 4 -10.07 -2.24 7.32
C THR A 4 -9.98 -3.51 6.47
N VAL A 5 -11.08 -4.26 6.35
CA VAL A 5 -11.15 -5.48 5.53
C VAL A 5 -11.19 -5.15 4.04
N VAL A 6 -11.79 -4.03 3.65
CA VAL A 6 -11.86 -3.58 2.25
C VAL A 6 -10.60 -2.82 1.83
N GLU A 7 -10.00 -2.07 2.76
CA GLU A 7 -8.85 -1.23 2.46
C GLU A 7 -7.59 -2.04 2.12
N LYS A 8 -7.30 -3.11 2.86
CA LYS A 8 -6.15 -3.99 2.59
C LYS A 8 -6.13 -4.56 1.15
N PRO A 9 -7.18 -5.26 0.65
CA PRO A 9 -7.17 -5.80 -0.70
C PRO A 9 -7.15 -4.70 -1.77
N MET A 10 -7.73 -3.53 -1.51
CA MET A 10 -7.62 -2.38 -2.42
C MET A 10 -6.16 -1.93 -2.58
N LEU A 11 -5.45 -1.78 -1.46
CA LEU A 11 -4.04 -1.37 -1.46
C LEU A 11 -3.15 -2.42 -2.14
N GLU A 12 -3.36 -3.71 -1.87
CA GLU A 12 -2.65 -4.81 -2.52
C GLU A 12 -2.88 -4.79 -4.04
N LEU A 13 -4.14 -4.69 -4.48
CA LEU A 13 -4.50 -4.67 -5.90
C LEU A 13 -3.85 -3.49 -6.61
N VAL A 14 -3.91 -2.29 -6.04
CA VAL A 14 -3.32 -1.11 -6.66
C VAL A 14 -1.78 -1.19 -6.67
N MET A 15 -1.16 -1.68 -5.61
CA MET A 15 0.29 -1.90 -5.59
C MET A 15 0.75 -2.91 -6.64
N GLN A 16 -0.03 -3.97 -6.88
CA GLN A 16 0.21 -4.92 -7.97
C GLN A 16 0.08 -4.25 -9.35
N HIS A 17 -0.99 -3.48 -9.58
CA HIS A 17 -1.19 -2.75 -10.84
C HIS A 17 -0.09 -1.71 -11.09
N ALA A 18 0.38 -1.06 -10.03
CA ALA A 18 1.49 -0.11 -10.08
C ALA A 18 2.87 -0.79 -10.08
N LYS A 19 2.97 -2.12 -10.18
CA LYS A 19 4.24 -2.88 -10.14
C LYS A 19 5.13 -2.50 -8.94
N GLN A 20 4.53 -2.39 -7.76
CA GLN A 20 5.18 -1.97 -6.51
C GLN A 20 5.70 -0.51 -6.50
N HIS A 21 5.39 0.31 -7.50
CA HIS A 21 5.73 1.73 -7.51
C HIS A 21 4.72 2.56 -6.71
N GLN A 22 5.07 2.87 -5.46
CA GLN A 22 4.19 3.64 -4.56
C GLN A 22 3.78 5.01 -5.12
N SER A 23 4.66 5.71 -5.83
CA SER A 23 4.31 7.01 -6.44
C SER A 23 3.25 6.89 -7.53
N LEU A 24 3.22 5.78 -8.27
CA LEU A 24 2.21 5.50 -9.29
C LEU A 24 0.91 4.98 -8.65
N ALA A 25 1.01 4.09 -7.66
CA ALA A 25 -0.13 3.64 -6.86
C ALA A 25 -0.86 4.80 -6.18
N ALA A 26 -0.12 5.78 -5.65
CA ALA A 26 -0.68 6.97 -5.03
C ALA A 26 -1.44 7.85 -6.04
N GLN A 27 -0.95 7.94 -7.29
CA GLN A 27 -1.66 8.62 -8.38
C GLN A 27 -2.96 7.90 -8.74
N TYR A 28 -2.95 6.57 -8.82
CA TYR A 28 -4.18 5.78 -9.07
C TYR A 28 -5.24 5.95 -7.98
N LEU A 29 -4.80 6.06 -6.73
CA LEU A 29 -5.69 6.25 -5.57
C LEU A 29 -6.11 7.71 -5.35
N GLY A 30 -5.47 8.67 -6.03
CA GLY A 30 -5.72 10.09 -5.82
C GLY A 30 -5.30 10.58 -4.42
N ILE A 31 -4.32 9.93 -3.78
CA ILE A 31 -3.84 10.29 -2.44
C ILE A 31 -2.37 10.65 -2.46
N ASN A 32 -1.90 11.36 -1.43
CA ASN A 32 -0.48 11.64 -1.27
C ASN A 32 0.30 10.31 -1.04
N ARG A 33 1.49 10.17 -1.67
CA ARG A 33 2.40 9.03 -1.46
C ARG A 33 2.69 8.77 0.01
N ASN A 34 2.84 9.80 0.83
CA ASN A 34 3.08 9.67 2.26
C ASN A 34 1.85 9.10 2.99
N THR A 35 0.64 9.42 2.53
CA THR A 35 -0.61 8.82 3.03
C THR A 35 -0.68 7.35 2.63
N LEU A 36 -0.38 7.02 1.37
CA LEU A 36 -0.30 5.64 0.90
C LEU A 36 0.71 4.84 1.72
N HIS A 37 1.91 5.36 1.93
CA HIS A 37 2.96 4.72 2.71
C HIS A 37 2.49 4.40 4.14
N LYS A 38 1.86 5.35 4.84
CA LYS A 38 1.31 5.11 6.18
C LYS A 38 0.28 3.98 6.18
N LYS A 39 -0.63 3.97 5.20
CA LYS A 39 -1.64 2.92 5.06
C LYS A 39 -1.01 1.55 4.78
N LEU A 40 0.00 1.48 3.91
CA LEU A 40 0.72 0.24 3.64
C LEU A 40 1.44 -0.30 4.89
N VAL A 41 2.01 0.56 5.73
CA VAL A 41 2.60 0.16 7.02
C VAL A 41 1.54 -0.32 8.00
N GLU A 42 0.42 0.40 8.14
CA GLU A 42 -0.70 0.06 9.02
C GLU A 42 -1.30 -1.32 8.68
N HIS A 43 -1.42 -1.61 7.39
CA HIS A 43 -1.91 -2.90 6.88
C HIS A 43 -0.83 -3.99 6.75
N GLN A 44 0.41 -3.72 7.21
CA GLN A 44 1.55 -4.64 7.17
C GLN A 44 1.89 -5.14 5.75
N LEU A 45 1.70 -4.28 4.74
CA LEU A 45 1.99 -4.53 3.33
C LEU A 45 3.41 -4.12 2.92
N LEU A 46 4.13 -3.44 3.81
CA LEU A 46 5.56 -3.15 3.67
C LEU A 46 6.31 -3.98 4.72
N ASN A 47 6.86 -5.11 4.29
CA ASN A 47 7.74 -5.92 5.14
C ASN A 47 8.98 -5.10 5.48
N LYS A 48 9.31 -5.03 6.77
CA LYS A 48 10.62 -4.56 7.26
C LYS A 48 11.74 -5.59 7.06
N ASP A 49 11.43 -6.73 6.41
CA ASP A 49 12.28 -7.92 6.37
C ASP A 49 13.15 -8.06 5.12
N SER A 50 13.39 -6.98 4.35
CA SER A 50 14.39 -7.00 3.28
C SER A 50 15.82 -6.72 3.78
N ALA A 51 16.07 -6.79 5.08
CA ALA A 51 17.38 -6.58 5.71
C ALA A 51 17.97 -7.84 6.39
N LEU A 52 17.38 -9.02 6.16
CA LEU A 52 17.90 -10.32 6.62
C LEU A 52 17.89 -11.32 5.45
N SER A 53 18.71 -11.07 4.43
CA SER A 53 19.16 -12.06 3.43
C SER A 53 20.47 -11.57 2.81
#